data_AF-A0A497N5E0-F1
#
_entry.id   AF-A0A497N5E0-F1
#
_cell.length_a   1.000
_cell.length_b   1.000
_cell.length_c   1.000
_cell.angle_alpha   90.00
_cell.angle_beta   90.00
_cell.angle_gamma   90.00
#
_symmetry.space_group_name_H-M   'P 1'
#
loop_
_entity.id
_entity.type
_entity.pdbx_description
1 polymer ?
#
loop_
_entity_poly.entity_id
_entity_poly.type
_entity_poly.pdbx_seq_one_letter_code
_entity_poly.pdbx_strand_id
1 'polypeptide(L)'
;MWLIKPRAKPVQCLLCGKESPYISESLNLCINCIREKPEKAEPLILEAHRKSREKYGLPKLPPKTEGGIPCNLCSNECILGEGETGYCGLRINVKGKLSSLCSPEKGLFHAYKDPHITNCLGPDSII
;
A
#
# COMPACT_ATOMS: atom_id res chain seq x y z
N MET A 1 -20.83 -14.25 -26.45
CA MET A 1 -20.59 -13.86 -25.04
C MET A 1 -19.42 -14.70 -24.53
N TRP A 2 -18.20 -14.17 -24.54
CA TRP A 2 -17.02 -14.91 -24.07
C TRP A 2 -16.99 -14.89 -22.54
N LEU A 3 -17.55 -15.93 -21.91
CA LEU A 3 -17.38 -16.16 -20.48
C LEU A 3 -15.97 -16.70 -20.24
N ILE A 4 -15.01 -15.81 -20.02
CA ILE A 4 -13.67 -16.18 -19.56
C ILE A 4 -13.85 -16.80 -18.17
N LYS A 5 -13.67 -18.11 -18.07
CA LYS A 5 -13.68 -18.79 -16.77
C LYS A 5 -12.47 -18.33 -15.96
N PRO A 6 -12.66 -17.80 -14.74
CA PRO A 6 -11.55 -17.39 -13.90
C PRO A 6 -10.71 -18.61 -13.51
N ARG A 7 -9.39 -18.49 -13.64
CA ARG A 7 -8.43 -19.57 -13.30
C ARG A 7 -8.07 -19.60 -11.81
N ALA A 8 -8.42 -18.55 -11.07
CA ALA A 8 -8.10 -18.44 -9.64
C ALA A 8 -8.97 -19.38 -8.80
N LYS A 9 -8.40 -19.89 -7.71
CA LYS A 9 -9.16 -20.64 -6.71
C LYS A 9 -10.17 -19.70 -6.04
N PRO A 10 -11.41 -20.14 -5.76
CA PRO A 10 -12.36 -19.34 -5.00
C PRO A 10 -11.80 -18.97 -3.62
N VAL A 11 -11.97 -17.71 -3.25
CA VAL A 11 -11.62 -17.18 -1.92
C VAL A 11 -12.91 -16.78 -1.21
N GLN A 12 -12.98 -17.05 0.09
CA GLN A 12 -14.13 -16.70 0.92
C GLN A 12 -14.02 -15.27 1.44
N CYS A 13 -15.13 -14.52 1.39
CA CYS A 13 -15.24 -13.22 2.02
C CYS A 13 -15.42 -13.34 3.54
N LEU A 14 -14.59 -12.65 4.33
CA LEU A 14 -14.63 -12.66 5.79
C LEU A 14 -15.91 -12.06 6.39
N LEU A 15 -16.63 -11.19 5.66
CA LEU A 15 -17.81 -10.49 6.18
C LEU A 15 -19.15 -11.14 5.82
N CYS A 16 -19.25 -11.83 4.69
CA CYS A 16 -20.51 -12.43 4.24
C CYS A 16 -20.41 -13.93 3.91
N GLY A 17 -19.22 -14.53 4.00
CA GLY A 17 -19.00 -15.95 3.71
C GLY A 17 -19.10 -16.32 2.24
N LYS A 18 -19.39 -15.38 1.33
CA LYS A 18 -19.45 -15.65 -0.12
C LYS A 18 -18.09 -16.10 -0.64
N GLU A 19 -18.07 -17.19 -1.38
CA GLU A 19 -16.91 -17.65 -2.13
C GLU A 19 -16.96 -17.14 -3.56
N SER A 20 -15.82 -16.65 -4.07
CA SER A 20 -15.70 -16.25 -5.45
C SER A 20 -14.24 -16.26 -5.90
N PRO A 21 -13.95 -16.71 -7.14
CA PRO A 21 -12.62 -16.61 -7.72
C PRO A 21 -12.21 -15.15 -8.06
N TYR A 22 -13.10 -14.18 -7.86
CA TYR A 22 -12.84 -12.75 -8.03
C TYR A 22 -12.57 -12.03 -6.70
N ILE A 23 -12.57 -12.73 -5.57
CA ILE A 23 -12.17 -12.17 -4.28
C ILE A 23 -10.66 -12.30 -4.15
N SER A 24 -9.99 -11.20 -3.81
CA SER A 24 -8.54 -11.21 -3.58
C SER A 24 -8.17 -12.08 -2.38
N GLU A 25 -7.20 -12.97 -2.56
CA GLU A 25 -6.63 -13.78 -1.47
C GLU A 25 -5.94 -12.91 -0.40
N SER A 26 -5.34 -11.78 -0.79
CA SER A 26 -4.66 -10.88 0.15
C SER A 26 -5.62 -10.03 0.98
N LEU A 27 -6.86 -9.82 0.51
CA LEU A 27 -7.85 -8.96 1.15
C LEU A 27 -8.98 -9.74 1.83
N ASN A 28 -9.35 -10.91 1.27
CA ASN A 28 -10.47 -11.76 1.70
C ASN A 28 -11.80 -10.99 1.86
N LEU A 29 -12.03 -9.98 1.02
CA LEU A 29 -13.25 -9.17 1.03
C LEU A 29 -13.84 -9.05 -0.37
N CYS A 30 -15.16 -9.22 -0.48
CA CYS A 30 -15.86 -8.99 -1.73
C CYS A 30 -16.24 -7.51 -1.90
N ILE A 31 -16.36 -7.07 -3.15
CA ILE A 31 -16.66 -5.67 -3.50
C ILE A 31 -17.95 -5.15 -2.84
N ASN A 32 -18.98 -6.01 -2.70
CA ASN A 32 -20.24 -5.62 -2.08
C ASN A 32 -20.05 -5.29 -0.59
N CYS A 33 -19.30 -6.13 0.15
CA CYS A 33 -19.06 -5.86 1.57
C CYS A 33 -18.20 -4.61 1.79
N ILE A 34 -17.24 -4.33 0.89
CA ILE A 34 -16.45 -3.09 0.96
C ILE A 34 -17.34 -1.86 0.78
N ARG A 35 -18.29 -1.90 -0.16
CA ARG A 35 -19.17 -0.76 -0.47
C ARG A 35 -20.31 -0.58 0.52
N GLU A 36 -20.92 -1.67 0.97
CA GLU A 36 -22.13 -1.66 1.79
C GLU A 36 -21.83 -1.63 3.30
N LYS A 37 -20.63 -2.08 3.70
CA LYS A 37 -20.22 -2.17 5.12
C LYS A 37 -18.82 -1.61 5.33
N PRO A 38 -18.52 -0.37 4.91
CA PRO A 38 -17.18 0.20 4.97
C PRO A 38 -16.61 0.19 6.39
N GLU A 39 -17.43 0.52 7.40
CA GLU A 39 -17.07 0.51 8.82
C GLU A 39 -16.49 -0.85 9.28
N LYS A 40 -16.99 -1.95 8.71
CA LYS A 40 -16.55 -3.32 9.04
C LYS A 40 -15.41 -3.79 8.14
N ALA A 41 -15.35 -3.29 6.93
CA ALA A 41 -14.35 -3.65 5.94
C ALA A 41 -13.01 -2.91 6.19
N GLU A 42 -13.07 -1.64 6.56
CA GLU A 42 -11.90 -0.78 6.78
C GLU A 42 -10.84 -1.39 7.70
N PRO A 43 -11.14 -1.90 8.92
CA PRO A 43 -10.11 -2.49 9.78
C PRO A 43 -9.41 -3.70 9.13
N LEU A 44 -10.14 -4.49 8.35
CA LEU A 44 -9.59 -5.64 7.61
C LEU A 44 -8.71 -5.19 6.44
N ILE A 45 -9.13 -4.14 5.73
CA ILE A 45 -8.36 -3.52 4.64
C ILE A 45 -7.06 -2.92 5.19
N LEU A 46 -7.14 -2.18 6.30
CA LEU A 46 -5.97 -1.60 6.96
C LEU A 46 -4.99 -2.68 7.43
N GLU A 47 -5.49 -3.80 7.95
CA GLU A 47 -4.63 -4.94 8.31
C GLU A 47 -3.95 -5.58 7.10
N ALA A 48 -4.65 -5.71 5.96
CA ALA A 48 -4.05 -6.19 4.73
C ALA A 48 -2.94 -5.24 4.22
N HIS A 49 -3.18 -3.92 4.24
CA HIS A 49 -2.17 -2.92 3.92
C HIS A 49 -0.97 -2.99 4.88
N ARG A 50 -1.22 -3.13 6.19
CA ARG A 50 -0.19 -3.28 7.22
C ARG A 50 0.72 -4.46 6.91
N LYS A 51 0.16 -5.64 6.61
CA LYS A 51 0.90 -6.86 6.27
C LYS A 51 1.72 -6.70 4.99
N SER A 52 1.16 -6.05 3.97
CA SER A 52 1.89 -5.79 2.71
C SER A 52 3.13 -4.92 2.96
N ARG A 53 3.00 -3.89 3.79
CA ARG A 53 4.06 -2.89 4.03
C ARG A 53 5.14 -3.37 5.00
N GLU A 54 4.76 -4.16 6.01
CA GLU A 54 5.67 -4.70 7.01
C GLU A 54 6.79 -5.55 6.38
N LYS A 55 6.50 -6.28 5.29
CA LYS A 55 7.51 -7.07 4.54
C LYS A 55 8.70 -6.26 4.04
N TYR A 56 8.51 -4.96 3.83
CA TYR A 56 9.52 -4.05 3.31
C TYR A 56 10.06 -3.08 4.37
N GLY A 57 9.71 -3.28 5.65
CA GLY A 57 10.06 -2.36 6.72
C GLY A 57 9.42 -0.97 6.58
N LEU A 58 8.34 -0.85 5.80
CA LEU A 58 7.69 0.43 5.55
C LEU A 58 6.67 0.77 6.65
N PRO A 59 6.47 2.07 6.97
CA PRO A 59 5.51 2.49 7.98
C PRO A 59 4.10 1.98 7.69
N LYS A 60 3.42 1.45 8.71
CA LYS A 60 2.09 0.82 8.60
C LYS A 60 1.00 1.82 8.21
N LEU A 61 1.11 3.04 8.75
CA LEU A 61 0.27 4.20 8.45
C LEU A 61 1.17 5.40 8.14
N PRO A 62 0.65 6.45 7.50
CA PRO A 62 1.36 7.72 7.41
C PRO A 62 1.76 8.20 8.81
N PRO A 63 3.06 8.46 9.09
CA PRO A 63 3.49 8.99 10.37
C PRO A 63 2.81 10.32 10.70
N LYS A 64 2.38 10.47 11.95
CA LYS A 64 1.73 11.67 12.50
C LYS A 64 2.30 11.97 13.89
N THR A 65 3.61 11.96 14.00
CA THR A 65 4.33 12.04 15.28
C THR A 65 4.27 13.46 15.84
N GLU A 66 3.79 13.59 17.07
CA GLU A 66 3.69 14.87 17.76
C GLU A 66 5.08 15.53 17.89
N GLY A 67 5.16 16.83 17.57
CA GLY A 67 6.44 17.57 17.56
C GLY A 67 7.38 17.21 16.39
N GLY A 68 6.96 16.35 15.46
CA GLY A 68 7.72 16.02 14.26
C GLY A 68 7.69 17.12 13.20
N ILE A 69 8.47 16.92 12.13
CA ILE A 69 8.52 17.86 10.99
C ILE A 69 7.55 17.46 9.88
N PRO A 70 6.85 18.42 9.25
CA PRO A 70 5.86 18.13 8.22
C PRO A 70 6.51 17.88 6.85
N CYS A 71 5.99 16.89 6.12
CA CYS A 71 6.28 16.65 4.70
C CYS A 71 5.00 16.88 3.87
N ASN A 72 4.97 17.94 3.08
CA ASN A 72 3.81 18.41 2.31
C ASN A 72 3.83 18.03 0.82
N LEU A 73 4.62 17.03 0.43
CA LEU A 73 4.82 16.67 -0.97
C LEU A 73 3.64 15.90 -1.59
N CYS A 74 2.87 15.16 -0.78
CA CYS A 74 1.72 14.38 -1.24
C CYS A 74 0.61 14.36 -0.18
N SER A 75 -0.53 13.80 -0.55
CA SER A 75 -1.75 13.75 0.29
C SER A 75 -1.60 13.00 1.63
N ASN A 76 -0.52 12.25 1.84
CA ASN A 76 -0.28 11.60 3.13
C ASN A 76 0.13 12.60 4.22
N GLU A 77 0.71 13.75 3.84
CA GLU A 77 1.09 14.85 4.73
C GLU A 77 1.80 14.37 6.02
N CYS A 78 2.82 13.53 5.87
CA CYS A 78 3.46 12.87 7.01
C CYS A 78 4.06 13.90 7.98
N ILE A 79 3.96 13.64 9.29
CA ILE A 79 4.67 14.36 10.34
C ILE A 79 5.68 13.39 10.95
N LEU A 80 6.97 13.67 10.78
CA LEU A 80 8.08 12.75 11.07
C LEU A 80 8.83 13.16 12.33
N GLY A 81 8.83 12.31 13.33
CA GLY A 81 9.76 12.36 14.46
C GLY A 81 11.20 12.06 14.03
N GLU A 82 12.17 12.33 14.90
CA GLU A 82 13.59 12.10 14.60
C GLU A 82 13.85 10.63 14.24
N GLY A 83 14.54 10.40 13.11
CA GLY A 83 14.82 9.05 12.59
C GLY A 83 13.65 8.35 11.90
N GLU A 84 12.44 8.94 11.91
CA GLU A 84 11.30 8.35 11.22
C GLU A 84 11.35 8.50 9.71
N THR A 85 10.86 7.47 9.03
CA THR A 85 10.72 7.42 7.58
C THR A 85 9.26 7.69 7.19
N GLY A 86 9.05 8.48 6.15
CA GLY A 86 7.73 8.77 5.59
C GLY A 86 7.06 7.55 4.97
N TYR A 87 5.76 7.67 4.75
CA TYR A 87 4.95 6.57 4.20
C TYR A 87 5.44 6.07 2.83
N CYS A 88 6.11 6.93 2.05
CA CYS A 88 6.71 6.52 0.77
C CYS A 88 8.01 5.71 0.92
N GLY A 89 8.63 5.66 2.10
CA GLY A 89 9.95 5.06 2.29
C GLY A 89 11.14 5.92 1.86
N LEU A 90 10.89 7.09 1.23
CA LEU A 90 11.94 7.90 0.59
C LEU A 90 12.42 9.08 1.42
N ARG A 91 11.57 9.58 2.34
CA ARG A 91 11.84 10.78 3.15
C ARG A 91 12.11 10.37 4.58
N ILE A 92 13.14 10.95 5.19
CA ILE A 92 13.58 10.61 6.55
C ILE A 92 13.82 11.91 7.31
N ASN A 93 13.40 11.99 8.56
CA ASN A 93 13.83 13.09 9.43
C ASN A 93 15.23 12.79 10.00
N VAL A 94 16.21 13.62 9.63
CA VAL A 94 17.58 13.55 10.14
C VAL A 94 17.93 14.89 10.76
N LYS A 95 18.11 14.90 12.08
CA LYS A 95 18.43 16.08 12.90
C LYS A 95 17.43 17.22 12.70
N GLY A 96 16.14 16.90 12.75
CA GLY A 96 15.04 17.86 12.53
C GLY A 96 14.93 18.39 11.10
N LYS A 97 15.53 17.72 10.11
CA LYS A 97 15.47 18.12 8.69
C LYS A 97 15.00 16.96 7.81
N LEU A 98 14.17 17.28 6.82
CA LEU A 98 13.72 16.32 5.81
C LEU A 98 14.86 15.98 4.85
N SER A 99 15.40 14.77 4.99
CA SER A 99 16.31 14.16 4.04
C SER A 99 15.55 13.27 3.05
N SER A 100 16.16 13.00 1.90
CA SER A 100 15.61 12.18 0.82
C SER A 100 16.65 11.20 0.31
N LEU A 101 16.23 9.98 -0.01
CA LEU A 101 17.09 8.99 -0.68
C LEU A 101 17.46 9.40 -2.13
N CYS A 102 16.69 10.33 -2.71
CA CYS A 102 16.92 10.93 -4.03
C CYS A 102 17.36 12.40 -3.92
N SER A 103 18.23 12.84 -4.82
CA SER A 103 18.66 14.23 -5.05
C SER A 103 18.58 14.58 -6.55
N PRO A 104 18.78 15.85 -6.95
CA PRO A 104 18.84 16.21 -8.38
C PRO A 104 19.90 15.41 -9.16
N GLU A 105 20.96 14.97 -8.50
CA GLU A 105 22.08 14.20 -9.07
C GLU A 105 21.92 12.68 -8.86
N LYS A 106 20.95 12.25 -8.04
CA LYS A 106 20.76 10.85 -7.65
C LYS A 106 19.29 10.46 -7.66
N GLY A 107 18.89 9.61 -8.61
CA GLY A 107 17.58 8.96 -8.60
C GLY A 107 17.63 7.52 -8.07
N LEU A 108 16.51 7.07 -7.51
CA LEU A 108 16.29 5.66 -7.13
C LEU A 108 15.38 5.03 -8.18
N PHE A 109 15.91 4.03 -8.89
CA PHE A 109 15.20 3.39 -9.99
C PHE A 109 15.22 1.87 -9.83
N HIS A 110 14.13 1.24 -10.24
CA HIS A 110 14.06 -0.20 -10.47
C HIS A 110 13.42 -0.42 -11.83
N ALA A 111 14.13 -1.09 -12.74
CA ALA A 111 13.62 -1.40 -14.07
C ALA A 111 12.85 -2.72 -13.99
N TYR A 112 11.54 -2.67 -14.25
CA TYR A 112 10.73 -3.87 -14.39
C TYR A 112 10.45 -4.13 -15.88
N LYS A 113 10.39 -5.40 -16.25
CA LYS A 113 10.26 -5.81 -17.66
C LYS A 113 8.79 -6.02 -18.01
N ASP A 114 8.08 -4.93 -18.27
CA ASP A 114 6.75 -4.99 -18.88
C ASP A 114 6.71 -4.14 -20.16
N PRO A 115 6.34 -4.72 -21.32
CA PRO A 115 6.11 -3.95 -22.54
C PRO A 115 4.87 -3.03 -22.46
N HIS A 116 4.03 -3.17 -21.44
CA HIS A 116 2.77 -2.45 -21.32
C HIS A 116 2.88 -1.21 -20.43
N ILE A 117 2.77 -0.03 -21.04
CA ILE A 117 3.02 1.30 -20.42
C ILE A 117 2.00 1.74 -19.34
N THR A 118 0.97 0.95 -19.02
CA THR A 118 -0.16 1.36 -18.16
C THR A 118 -0.55 0.33 -17.10
N ASN A 119 0.37 -0.51 -16.65
CA ASN A 119 0.03 -1.46 -15.60
C ASN A 119 0.04 -0.81 -14.20
N CYS A 120 -0.70 -1.40 -13.27
CA CYS A 120 -0.59 -1.09 -11.84
C CYS A 120 0.36 -2.11 -11.21
N LEU A 121 1.59 -1.67 -10.90
CA LEU A 121 2.58 -2.51 -10.23
C LEU A 121 2.41 -2.46 -8.72
N GLY A 122 2.39 -3.65 -8.12
CA GLY A 122 2.54 -3.80 -6.67
C GLY A 122 4.02 -3.85 -6.27
N PRO A 123 4.32 -3.78 -4.96
CA PRO A 123 5.68 -3.93 -4.46
C PRO A 123 6.26 -5.35 -4.66
N ASP A 124 5.42 -6.36 -4.88
CA ASP A 124 5.86 -7.74 -5.19
C ASP A 124 6.33 -7.91 -6.65
N SER A 125 6.11 -6.91 -7.51
CA SER A 125 6.61 -6.91 -8.90
C SER A 125 8.12 -6.62 -9.01
N ILE A 126 8.79 -6.47 -7.87
CA ILE A 126 10.21 -6.10 -7.71
C ILE A 126 11.11 -7.36 -7.73
N ILE A 127 10.53 -8.56 -7.88
CA ILE A 127 11.24 -9.85 -7.91
C ILE A 127 11.27 -10.41 -9.33
#